data_AF-A0A7W5BZJ5-F1
#
_entry.id   AF-A0A7W5BZJ5-F1
#
_cell.length_a   1.000
_cell.length_b   1.000
_cell.length_c   1.000
_cell.angle_alpha   90.00
_cell.angle_beta   90.00
_cell.angle_gamma   90.00
#
_symmetry.space_group_name_H-M   'P 1'
#
loop_
_entity.id
_entity.type
_entity.pdbx_description
1 polymer ?
#
loop_
_entity_poly.entity_id
_entity_poly.type
_entity_poly.pdbx_seq_one_letter_code
_entity_poly.pdbx_strand_id
1 'polypeptide(L)'
;MDQPTLIEAVDAALPQTQCGKCGHDGCRPYAKAIAEGEAINRCPPGGEATVARLAELTGRAAVPLEQPAQSPLVARIREDECIGCTKCIQACPVDAILGAAKHMHTVIEAECTGCELCVAPCPVDCIDLLPHPAWQAARTENEQDAYLARRAARGRQRFEARRARLDREAEEKRRRRAERRGTSPAPLATASRQPPAASSSALRASRISLAASLKRLDRQRQASDLSPAQRTELERRDAELRERLAEVDRQLPGAGGAQAPSRNERQRRFAINAAEQARRRARQQLAHAERQGDAAAIEAARDQLAGAERMLSEARASNGPAAH
;
A
#
# COMPACT_ATOMS: atom_id res chain seq x y z
N MET A 1 6.33 1.48 41.95
CA MET A 1 5.29 1.43 40.90
C MET A 1 5.39 0.05 40.27
N ASP A 2 4.28 -0.67 40.10
CA ASP A 2 4.32 -2.00 39.45
C ASP A 2 4.60 -1.85 37.94
N GLN A 3 5.18 -2.85 37.31
CA GLN A 3 5.64 -2.82 35.91
C GLN A 3 4.54 -2.38 34.93
N PRO A 4 3.31 -2.94 34.95
CA PRO A 4 2.23 -2.48 34.08
C PRO A 4 1.86 -1.00 34.31
N THR A 5 1.87 -0.54 35.56
CA THR A 5 1.54 0.86 35.89
C THR A 5 2.62 1.83 35.42
N LEU A 6 3.89 1.41 35.44
CA LEU A 6 5.00 2.21 34.90
C LEU A 6 4.91 2.34 33.37
N ILE A 7 4.57 1.27 32.65
CA ILE A 7 4.41 1.29 31.19
C ILE A 7 3.34 2.30 30.78
N GLU A 8 2.19 2.31 31.46
CA GLU A 8 1.13 3.28 31.17
C GLU A 8 1.57 4.72 31.46
N ALA A 9 2.27 4.95 32.58
CA ALA A 9 2.76 6.28 32.94
C ALA A 9 3.79 6.82 31.94
N VAL A 10 4.73 5.96 31.52
CA VAL A 10 5.74 6.28 30.51
C VAL A 10 5.08 6.54 29.16
N ASP A 11 4.18 5.67 28.71
CA ASP A 11 3.47 5.87 27.44
C ASP A 11 2.67 7.19 27.47
N ALA A 12 2.01 7.52 28.57
CA ALA A 12 1.30 8.79 28.75
C ALA A 12 2.22 10.03 28.70
N ALA A 13 3.49 9.89 29.09
CA ALA A 13 4.47 10.96 29.05
C ALA A 13 5.10 11.18 27.66
N LEU A 14 5.06 10.18 26.77
CA LEU A 14 5.63 10.28 25.42
C LEU A 14 4.80 11.23 24.53
N PRO A 15 5.40 11.82 23.47
CA PRO A 15 4.74 12.80 22.59
C PRO A 15 3.67 12.21 21.66
N GLN A 16 3.45 10.89 21.69
CA GLN A 16 2.39 10.18 20.95
C GLN A 16 2.37 10.45 19.43
N THR A 17 3.53 10.71 18.83
CA THR A 17 3.64 10.94 17.38
C THR A 17 3.59 9.66 16.56
N GLN A 18 3.91 8.51 17.17
CA GLN A 18 4.00 7.18 16.55
C GLN A 18 4.98 7.11 15.37
N CYS A 19 6.07 7.89 15.42
CA CYS A 19 7.02 8.03 14.31
C CYS A 19 8.11 6.95 14.23
N GLY A 20 8.39 6.27 15.33
CA GLY A 20 9.44 5.24 15.43
C GLY A 20 10.89 5.72 15.32
N LYS A 21 11.16 7.02 15.46
CA LYS A 21 12.54 7.58 15.45
C LYS A 21 13.43 7.09 16.60
N CYS A 22 12.83 6.53 17.65
CA CYS A 22 13.51 5.86 18.75
C CYS A 22 13.89 4.40 18.45
N GLY A 23 13.55 3.87 17.28
CA GLY A 23 13.77 2.46 16.90
C GLY A 23 12.62 1.51 17.20
N HIS A 24 11.50 2.01 17.73
CA HIS A 24 10.32 1.22 18.10
C HIS A 24 9.10 1.53 17.21
N ASP A 25 8.19 0.57 17.02
CA ASP A 25 7.00 0.71 16.15
C ASP A 25 5.88 1.63 16.70
N GLY A 26 6.19 2.44 17.71
CA GLY A 26 5.26 3.39 18.34
C GLY A 26 5.71 3.79 19.74
N CYS A 27 4.92 4.63 20.39
CA CYS A 27 5.22 5.10 21.74
C CYS A 27 5.09 3.98 22.79
N ARG A 28 4.04 3.16 22.72
CA ARG A 28 3.81 2.09 23.69
C ARG A 28 4.91 1.00 23.70
N PRO A 29 5.42 0.50 22.56
CA PRO A 29 6.57 -0.40 22.56
C PRO A 29 7.82 0.22 23.19
N TYR A 30 8.12 1.49 22.93
CA TYR A 30 9.23 2.18 23.57
C TYR A 30 9.01 2.34 25.09
N ALA A 31 7.77 2.64 25.50
CA ALA A 31 7.42 2.72 26.92
C ALA A 31 7.63 1.39 27.66
N LYS A 32 7.28 0.28 27.01
CA LYS A 32 7.56 -1.07 27.52
C LYS A 32 9.07 -1.30 27.67
N ALA A 33 9.85 -0.95 26.64
CA ALA A 33 11.28 -1.17 26.67
C ALA A 33 12.00 -0.29 27.73
N ILE A 34 11.51 0.94 27.96
CA ILE A 34 11.98 1.79 29.07
C ILE A 34 11.71 1.12 30.43
N ALA A 35 10.52 0.56 30.63
CA ALA A 35 10.17 -0.15 31.86
C ALA A 35 11.04 -1.41 32.09
N GLU A 36 11.53 -2.00 30.99
CA GLU A 36 12.49 -3.13 30.96
C GLU A 36 13.97 -2.68 31.06
N GLY A 37 14.24 -1.36 31.12
CA GLY A 37 15.57 -0.79 31.38
C GLY A 37 16.24 -0.08 30.19
N GLU A 38 15.61 -0.02 29.02
CA GLU A 38 16.14 0.70 27.85
C GLU A 38 16.32 2.20 28.14
N ALA A 39 17.22 2.87 27.40
CA ALA A 39 17.54 4.28 27.57
C ALA A 39 16.32 5.21 27.37
N ILE A 40 16.19 6.22 28.23
CA ILE A 40 15.04 7.17 28.27
C ILE A 40 15.20 8.40 27.36
N ASN A 41 16.31 8.50 26.62
CA ASN A 41 16.76 9.68 25.89
C ASN A 41 16.76 9.48 24.35
N ARG A 42 15.92 8.56 23.84
CA ARG A 42 15.85 8.21 22.42
C ARG A 42 14.69 8.84 21.66
N CYS A 43 13.94 9.76 22.28
CA CYS A 43 12.74 10.35 21.68
C CYS A 43 12.98 11.80 21.19
N PRO A 44 13.51 12.01 19.97
CA PRO A 44 13.73 13.35 19.44
C PRO A 44 12.48 14.26 19.43
N PRO A 45 11.27 13.79 19.07
CA PRO A 45 10.06 14.62 19.14
C PRO A 45 9.62 15.00 20.55
N GLY A 46 10.09 14.27 21.57
CA GLY A 46 9.75 14.53 22.97
C GLY A 46 10.64 15.61 23.59
N GLY A 47 11.82 15.84 23.03
CA GLY A 47 12.76 16.83 23.56
C GLY A 47 13.32 16.46 24.95
N GLU A 48 14.13 17.35 25.49
CA GLU A 48 14.70 17.22 26.84
C GLU A 48 13.62 17.20 27.93
N ALA A 49 12.49 17.90 27.71
CA ALA A 49 11.37 17.90 28.65
C ALA A 49 10.76 16.50 28.85
N THR A 50 10.67 15.70 27.78
CA THR A 50 10.23 14.30 27.88
C THR A 50 11.25 13.48 28.65
N VAL A 51 12.56 13.66 28.40
CA VAL A 51 13.61 12.95 29.13
C VAL A 51 13.56 13.23 30.62
N ALA A 52 13.41 14.50 31.02
CA ALA A 52 13.28 14.90 32.42
C ALA A 52 12.08 14.21 33.09
N ARG A 53 10.92 14.23 32.44
CA ARG A 53 9.71 13.57 32.95
C ARG A 53 9.86 12.04 33.04
N LEU A 54 10.54 11.42 32.07
CA LEU A 54 10.82 9.98 32.10
C LEU A 54 11.81 9.61 33.21
N ALA A 55 12.82 10.45 33.45
CA ALA A 55 13.77 10.28 34.55
C ALA A 55 13.06 10.26 35.91
N GLU A 56 12.14 11.20 36.14
CA GLU A 56 11.29 11.24 37.33
C GLU A 56 10.42 9.98 37.48
N LEU A 57 9.72 9.58 36.43
CA LEU A 57 8.83 8.40 36.45
C LEU A 57 9.58 7.09 36.68
N THR A 58 10.79 6.97 36.15
CA THR A 58 11.60 5.74 36.22
C THR A 58 12.58 5.72 37.40
N GLY A 59 12.74 6.85 38.12
CA GLY A 59 13.74 7.00 39.17
C GLY A 59 15.19 6.97 38.67
N ARG A 60 15.42 7.35 37.41
CA ARG A 60 16.74 7.35 36.75
C ARG A 60 17.28 8.77 36.63
N ALA A 61 18.58 8.91 36.44
CA ALA A 61 19.16 10.21 36.13
C ALA A 61 18.75 10.65 34.70
N ALA A 62 18.41 11.93 34.55
CA ALA A 62 18.23 12.53 33.23
C ALA A 62 19.58 12.57 32.50
N VAL A 63 19.58 12.13 31.24
CA VAL A 63 20.77 12.10 30.37
C VAL A 63 20.44 12.81 29.06
N PRO A 64 21.40 13.50 28.41
CA PRO A 64 21.11 14.25 27.19
C PRO A 64 20.51 13.39 26.08
N LEU A 65 19.64 13.96 25.24
CA LEU A 65 19.09 13.24 24.09
C LEU A 65 20.18 12.64 23.18
N GLU A 66 19.98 11.40 22.73
CA GLU A 66 20.88 10.75 21.75
C GLU A 66 20.79 11.41 20.36
N GLN A 67 19.65 12.02 20.05
CA GLN A 67 19.39 12.70 18.78
C GLN A 67 18.83 14.11 19.03
N PRO A 68 19.15 15.10 18.19
CA PRO A 68 18.65 16.46 18.35
C PRO A 68 17.13 16.52 18.49
N ALA A 69 16.66 17.36 19.41
CA ALA A 69 15.22 17.60 19.59
C ALA A 69 14.58 18.06 18.27
N GLN A 70 13.40 17.52 17.96
CA GLN A 70 12.70 17.84 16.74
C GLN A 70 11.50 18.74 17.02
N SER A 71 11.47 19.92 16.39
CA SER A 71 10.31 20.80 16.44
C SER A 71 9.09 20.17 15.75
N PRO A 72 7.86 20.44 16.22
CA PRO A 72 6.64 19.92 15.61
C PRO A 72 6.48 20.28 14.13
N LEU A 73 6.36 19.26 13.29
CA LEU A 73 6.12 19.40 11.85
C LEU A 73 4.68 19.06 11.47
N VAL A 74 4.31 19.38 10.23
CA VAL A 74 3.07 18.95 9.58
C VAL A 74 3.36 18.55 8.14
N ALA A 75 2.74 17.47 7.68
CA ALA A 75 2.80 17.07 6.28
C ALA A 75 1.88 17.95 5.42
N ARG A 76 2.34 18.31 4.22
CA ARG A 76 1.54 18.95 3.18
C ARG A 76 1.67 18.17 1.89
N ILE A 77 0.54 17.88 1.25
CA ILE A 77 0.52 17.19 -0.04
C ILE A 77 0.32 18.24 -1.11
N ARG A 78 1.21 18.27 -2.11
CA ARG A 78 1.01 19.05 -3.33
C ARG A 78 -0.02 18.33 -4.20
N GLU A 79 -1.24 18.87 -4.21
CA GLU A 79 -2.43 18.19 -4.71
C GLU A 79 -2.40 17.96 -6.23
N ASP A 80 -1.75 18.87 -6.96
CA ASP A 80 -1.52 18.83 -8.41
C ASP A 80 -0.56 17.71 -8.84
N GLU A 81 0.42 17.38 -8.02
CA GLU A 81 1.35 16.26 -8.23
C GLU A 81 0.77 14.91 -7.76
N CYS A 82 -0.24 14.95 -6.88
CA CYS A 82 -0.78 13.78 -6.23
C CYS A 82 -1.51 12.84 -7.21
N ILE A 83 -1.12 11.57 -7.22
CA ILE A 83 -1.66 10.58 -8.15
C ILE A 83 -2.77 9.69 -7.57
N GLY A 84 -3.18 9.91 -6.32
CA GLY A 84 -4.20 9.08 -5.68
C GLY A 84 -3.80 7.62 -5.45
N CYS A 85 -2.51 7.33 -5.17
CA CYS A 85 -2.02 5.95 -5.01
C CYS A 85 -2.32 5.28 -3.65
N THR A 86 -2.90 6.02 -2.70
CA THR A 86 -3.28 5.65 -1.33
C THR A 86 -2.18 5.11 -0.40
N LYS A 87 -0.92 5.00 -0.82
CA LYS A 87 0.20 4.55 0.03
C LYS A 87 0.42 5.42 1.27
N CYS A 88 0.28 6.74 1.13
CA CYS A 88 0.39 7.67 2.26
C CYS A 88 -0.73 7.46 3.31
N ILE A 89 -1.97 7.17 2.88
CA ILE A 89 -3.09 6.83 3.78
C ILE A 89 -2.83 5.52 4.55
N GLN A 90 -2.19 4.55 3.90
CA GLN A 90 -1.81 3.29 4.54
C GLN A 90 -0.67 3.46 5.55
N ALA A 91 0.25 4.39 5.30
CA ALA A 91 1.36 4.68 6.19
C ALA A 91 0.98 5.59 7.37
N CYS A 92 -0.04 6.43 7.23
CA CYS A 92 -0.43 7.37 8.27
C CYS A 92 -0.97 6.64 9.52
N PRO A 93 -0.30 6.74 10.69
CA PRO A 93 -0.71 6.03 11.90
C PRO A 93 -1.96 6.63 12.56
N VAL A 94 -2.31 7.87 12.23
CA VAL A 94 -3.39 8.63 12.88
C VAL A 94 -4.54 9.01 11.94
N ASP A 95 -4.57 8.42 10.73
CA ASP A 95 -5.61 8.72 9.73
C ASP A 95 -5.76 10.22 9.43
N ALA A 96 -4.65 10.97 9.40
CA ALA A 96 -4.66 12.42 9.14
C ALA A 96 -4.70 12.79 7.65
N ILE A 97 -4.70 11.80 6.74
CA ILE A 97 -4.71 12.02 5.30
C ILE A 97 -6.08 11.64 4.74
N LEU A 98 -6.72 12.58 4.05
CA LEU A 98 -8.00 12.39 3.37
C LEU A 98 -7.80 12.23 1.87
N GLY A 99 -8.66 11.41 1.26
CA GLY A 99 -8.79 11.25 -0.19
C GLY A 99 -9.12 9.80 -0.55
N ALA A 100 -9.04 9.47 -1.83
CA ALA A 100 -9.44 8.17 -2.35
C ALA A 100 -8.53 7.70 -3.48
N ALA A 101 -8.66 6.43 -3.84
CA ALA A 101 -7.91 5.88 -4.97
C ALA A 101 -8.20 6.69 -6.25
N LYS A 102 -7.14 7.12 -6.94
CA LYS A 102 -7.17 7.97 -8.15
C LYS A 102 -7.71 9.39 -7.95
N HIS A 103 -7.84 9.85 -6.70
CA HIS A 103 -8.17 11.22 -6.36
C HIS A 103 -7.03 11.87 -5.58
N MET A 104 -6.87 13.19 -5.69
CA MET A 104 -5.89 13.93 -4.88
C MET A 104 -6.16 13.70 -3.39
N HIS A 105 -5.07 13.62 -2.63
CA HIS A 105 -5.15 13.53 -1.18
C HIS A 105 -4.73 14.85 -0.55
N THR A 106 -5.23 15.12 0.65
CA THR A 106 -4.87 16.29 1.44
C THR A 106 -4.67 15.90 2.90
N VAL A 107 -3.98 16.74 3.67
CA VAL A 107 -3.67 16.47 5.09
C VAL A 107 -4.59 17.31 5.96
N ILE A 108 -5.30 16.66 6.89
CA ILE A 108 -5.98 17.35 7.99
C ILE A 108 -4.90 17.79 8.98
N GLU A 109 -4.48 19.04 8.87
CA GLU A 109 -3.43 19.62 9.72
C GLU A 109 -3.62 19.32 11.19
N ALA A 110 -4.84 19.56 11.70
CA ALA A 110 -5.16 19.43 13.11
C ALA A 110 -5.07 17.99 13.65
N GLU A 111 -5.01 16.98 12.78
CA GLU A 111 -4.84 15.56 13.15
C GLU A 111 -3.41 15.05 12.88
N CYS A 112 -2.59 15.81 12.14
CA CYS A 112 -1.28 15.37 11.71
C CYS A 112 -0.27 15.44 12.87
N THR A 113 0.31 14.29 13.22
CA THR A 113 1.37 14.21 14.23
C THR A 113 2.76 14.50 13.69
N GLY A 114 2.90 14.87 12.41
CA GLY A 114 4.20 15.17 11.79
C GLY A 114 5.19 14.00 11.87
N CYS A 115 4.70 12.76 11.83
CA CYS A 115 5.52 11.55 11.99
C CYS A 115 6.36 11.18 10.77
N GLU A 116 6.16 11.85 9.63
CA GLU A 116 6.94 11.69 8.39
C GLU A 116 6.81 10.33 7.68
N LEU A 117 6.13 9.35 8.28
CA LEU A 117 5.93 8.00 7.72
C LEU A 117 5.27 7.98 6.33
N CYS A 118 4.59 9.06 5.95
CA CYS A 118 3.93 9.18 4.65
C CYS A 118 4.88 9.58 3.50
N VAL A 119 6.06 10.14 3.79
CA VAL A 119 6.99 10.68 2.78
C VAL A 119 7.57 9.56 1.93
N ALA A 120 8.28 8.61 2.53
CA ALA A 120 8.95 7.53 1.79
C ALA A 120 8.02 6.65 0.94
N PRO A 121 6.78 6.31 1.38
CA PRO A 121 5.84 5.57 0.55
C PRO A 121 5.29 6.34 -0.67
N CYS A 122 5.45 7.66 -0.74
CA CYS A 122 4.95 8.48 -1.83
C CYS A 122 5.76 8.25 -3.12
N PRO A 123 5.20 7.62 -4.17
CA PRO A 123 5.98 7.25 -5.36
C PRO A 123 6.27 8.44 -6.28
N VAL A 124 5.74 9.62 -5.97
CA VAL A 124 5.88 10.85 -6.76
C VAL A 124 6.45 12.00 -5.93
N ASP A 125 6.84 11.70 -4.68
CA ASP A 125 7.51 12.66 -3.80
C ASP A 125 6.75 14.01 -3.65
N CYS A 126 5.41 13.95 -3.59
CA CYS A 126 4.53 15.12 -3.50
C CYS A 126 4.25 15.60 -2.07
N ILE A 127 5.07 15.23 -1.07
CA ILE A 127 4.80 15.50 0.35
C ILE A 127 5.93 16.31 0.96
N ASP A 128 5.59 17.52 1.43
CA ASP A 128 6.51 18.39 2.16
C ASP A 128 6.27 18.29 3.66
N LEU A 129 7.34 18.48 4.43
CA LEU A 129 7.28 18.60 5.89
C LEU A 129 7.59 20.05 6.26
N LEU A 130 6.58 20.72 6.81
CA LEU A 130 6.69 22.12 7.20
C LEU A 130 6.60 22.26 8.71
N PRO A 131 7.16 23.31 9.33
CA PRO A 131 6.86 23.66 10.70
C PRO A 131 5.35 23.77 10.91
N HIS A 132 4.83 23.22 12.00
CA HIS A 132 3.40 23.30 12.25
C HIS A 132 2.99 24.74 12.56
N PRO A 133 1.95 25.31 11.91
CA PRO A 133 1.63 26.73 12.06
C PRO A 133 1.21 27.10 13.50
N ALA A 134 0.42 26.24 14.17
CA ALA A 134 0.10 26.46 15.59
C ALA A 134 1.33 26.41 16.53
N TRP A 135 2.41 25.71 16.14
CA TRP A 135 3.68 25.77 16.87
C TRP A 135 4.40 27.09 16.61
N GLN A 136 4.44 27.56 15.35
CA GLN A 136 5.03 28.85 15.00
C GLN A 136 4.28 30.05 15.59
N ALA A 137 2.97 29.91 15.79
CA ALA A 137 2.13 30.95 16.37
C ALA A 137 2.29 31.09 17.89
N ALA A 138 2.74 30.04 18.58
CA ALA A 138 2.96 30.07 20.03
C ALA A 138 4.10 31.05 20.37
N ARG A 139 3.81 32.00 21.27
CA ARG A 139 4.72 33.07 21.71
C ARG A 139 5.30 32.82 23.09
N THR A 140 4.71 31.91 23.86
CA THR A 140 5.13 31.58 25.23
C THR A 140 5.35 30.09 25.40
N GLU A 141 6.15 29.71 26.41
CA GLU A 141 6.38 28.31 26.78
C GLU A 141 5.05 27.61 27.15
N ASN A 142 4.17 28.28 27.89
CA ASN A 142 2.85 27.75 28.24
C ASN A 142 1.99 27.42 27.01
N GLU A 143 2.04 28.24 25.97
CA GLU A 143 1.31 27.97 24.71
C GLU A 143 1.91 26.80 23.94
N GLN A 144 3.24 26.68 23.94
CA GLN A 144 3.98 25.56 23.36
C GLN A 144 3.65 24.25 24.09
N ASP A 145 3.66 24.25 25.41
CA ASP A 145 3.31 23.09 26.24
C ASP A 145 1.85 22.67 26.03
N ALA A 146 0.94 23.64 26.04
CA ALA A 146 -0.47 23.37 25.77
C ALA A 146 -0.68 22.80 24.35
N TYR A 147 0.09 23.27 23.37
CA TYR A 147 0.08 22.72 22.02
C TYR A 147 0.58 21.26 21.98
N LEU A 148 1.74 20.98 22.59
CA LEU A 148 2.32 19.64 22.64
C LEU A 148 1.39 18.65 23.36
N ALA A 149 0.80 19.07 24.49
CA ALA A 149 -0.16 18.26 25.23
C ALA A 149 -1.41 17.91 24.39
N ARG A 150 -2.03 18.91 23.73
CA ARG A 150 -3.17 18.68 22.83
C ARG A 150 -2.82 17.75 21.67
N ARG A 151 -1.65 17.95 21.06
CA ARG A 151 -1.16 17.13 19.94
C ARG A 151 -0.92 15.69 20.38
N ALA A 152 -0.30 15.45 21.54
CA ALA A 152 -0.08 14.12 22.07
C ALA A 152 -1.40 13.40 22.39
N ALA A 153 -2.34 14.07 23.05
CA ALA A 153 -3.65 13.51 23.38
C ALA A 153 -4.44 13.10 22.12
N ARG A 154 -4.50 13.98 21.12
CA ARG A 154 -5.18 13.70 19.86
C ARG A 154 -4.46 12.62 19.04
N GLY A 155 -3.13 12.66 18.99
CA GLY A 155 -2.32 11.65 18.31
C GLY A 155 -2.56 10.24 18.86
N ARG A 156 -2.57 10.09 20.18
CA ARG A 156 -2.94 8.85 20.87
C ARG A 156 -4.34 8.38 20.49
N GLN A 157 -5.34 9.24 20.68
CA GLN A 157 -6.75 8.91 20.40
C GLN A 157 -6.95 8.41 18.97
N ARG A 158 -6.37 9.12 17.99
CA ARG A 158 -6.47 8.77 16.57
C ARG A 158 -5.75 7.46 16.24
N PHE A 159 -4.56 7.25 16.81
CA PHE A 159 -3.80 6.02 16.61
C PHE A 159 -4.56 4.80 17.15
N GLU A 160 -5.09 4.89 18.37
CA GLU A 160 -5.89 3.83 18.99
C GLU A 160 -7.16 3.54 18.17
N ALA A 161 -7.87 4.59 17.73
CA ALA A 161 -9.05 4.45 16.88
C ALA A 161 -8.73 3.76 15.54
N ARG A 162 -7.61 4.12 14.89
CA ARG A 162 -7.15 3.47 13.65
C ARG A 162 -6.83 2.00 13.90
N ARG A 163 -6.06 1.69 14.95
CA ARG A 163 -5.71 0.30 15.29
C ARG A 163 -6.94 -0.55 15.53
N ALA A 164 -7.88 -0.06 16.34
CA ALA A 164 -9.14 -0.75 16.60
C ALA A 164 -9.93 -1.00 15.30
N ARG A 165 -9.93 -0.06 14.36
CA ARG A 165 -10.56 -0.25 13.04
C ARG A 165 -9.86 -1.33 12.21
N LEU A 166 -8.53 -1.28 12.09
CA LEU A 166 -7.75 -2.25 11.34
C LEU A 166 -7.86 -3.67 11.93
N ASP A 167 -7.91 -3.79 13.25
CA ASP A 167 -8.08 -5.07 13.94
C ASP A 167 -9.44 -5.71 13.63
N ARG A 168 -10.52 -4.92 13.66
CA ARG A 168 -11.86 -5.36 13.25
C ARG A 168 -11.90 -5.80 11.79
N GLU A 169 -11.34 -5.01 10.88
CA GLU A 169 -11.26 -5.35 9.45
C GLU A 169 -10.46 -6.64 9.22
N ALA A 170 -9.36 -6.82 9.94
CA ALA A 170 -8.52 -8.02 9.87
C ALA A 170 -9.26 -9.25 10.39
N GLU A 171 -9.99 -9.13 11.50
CA GLU A 171 -10.82 -10.20 12.06
C GLU A 171 -11.94 -10.61 11.12
N GLU A 172 -12.68 -9.65 10.57
CA GLU A 172 -13.73 -9.92 9.61
C GLU A 172 -13.19 -10.66 8.38
N LYS A 173 -12.03 -10.22 7.87
CA LYS A 173 -11.36 -10.88 6.75
C LYS A 173 -10.90 -12.30 7.10
N ARG A 174 -10.44 -12.55 8.33
CA ARG A 174 -10.11 -13.89 8.83
C ARG A 174 -11.36 -14.77 8.90
N ARG A 175 -12.47 -14.26 9.45
CA ARG A 175 -13.75 -14.97 9.51
C ARG A 175 -14.28 -15.35 8.13
N ARG A 176 -14.36 -14.40 7.20
CA ARG A 176 -14.78 -14.65 5.80
C ARG A 176 -13.91 -15.69 5.10
N ARG A 177 -12.60 -15.74 5.40
CA ARG A 177 -11.67 -16.76 4.87
C ARG A 177 -11.92 -18.14 5.50
N ALA A 178 -12.20 -18.21 6.80
CA ALA A 178 -12.52 -19.45 7.49
C ALA A 178 -13.85 -20.04 6.98
N GLU A 179 -14.89 -19.21 6.83
CA GLU A 179 -16.17 -19.60 6.23
C GLU A 179 -15.97 -20.21 4.84
N ARG A 180 -15.26 -19.52 3.94
CA ARG A 180 -14.95 -20.03 2.59
C ARG A 180 -14.17 -21.34 2.59
N ARG A 181 -13.34 -21.60 3.60
CA ARG A 181 -12.62 -22.89 3.76
C ARG A 181 -13.54 -23.99 4.28
N GLY A 182 -14.52 -23.65 5.13
CA GLY A 182 -15.55 -24.56 5.61
C GLY A 182 -16.65 -24.88 4.60
N THR A 183 -16.87 -24.01 3.60
CA THR A 183 -17.84 -24.22 2.51
C THR A 183 -17.21 -24.80 1.23
N SER A 184 -15.97 -25.31 1.27
CA SER A 184 -15.50 -26.18 0.19
C SER A 184 -16.48 -27.36 0.13
N PRO A 185 -17.19 -27.57 -0.99
CA PRO A 185 -18.07 -28.72 -1.08
C PRO A 185 -17.19 -29.95 -0.85
N ALA A 186 -17.55 -30.75 0.15
CA ALA A 186 -17.06 -32.12 0.24
C ALA A 186 -17.20 -32.73 -1.16
N PRO A 187 -16.23 -33.52 -1.64
CA PRO A 187 -16.38 -34.18 -2.94
C PRO A 187 -17.67 -34.98 -2.88
N LEU A 188 -18.72 -34.47 -3.52
CA LEU A 188 -20.02 -35.10 -3.56
C LEU A 188 -19.80 -36.41 -4.28
N ALA A 189 -19.95 -37.49 -3.52
CA ALA A 189 -20.03 -38.83 -4.05
C ALA A 189 -21.02 -38.83 -5.21
N THR A 190 -20.56 -39.43 -6.31
CA THR A 190 -21.18 -39.50 -7.61
C THR A 190 -22.62 -40.00 -7.51
N ALA A 191 -23.60 -39.11 -7.56
CA ALA A 191 -24.99 -39.44 -7.82
C ALA A 191 -25.36 -38.93 -9.21
N SER A 192 -25.44 -39.86 -10.15
CA SER A 192 -25.87 -39.63 -11.53
C SER A 192 -27.30 -39.06 -11.55
N ARG A 193 -27.42 -37.78 -11.89
CA ARG A 193 -28.64 -37.16 -12.41
C ARG A 193 -28.24 -36.23 -13.55
N GLN A 194 -28.82 -36.43 -14.72
CA GLN A 194 -28.59 -35.60 -15.90
C GLN A 194 -28.85 -34.13 -15.56
N PRO A 195 -27.92 -33.20 -15.85
CA PRO A 195 -28.09 -31.80 -15.47
C PRO A 195 -29.04 -31.06 -16.43
N PRO A 196 -29.86 -30.11 -15.92
CA PRO A 196 -30.51 -29.12 -16.79
C PRO A 196 -29.45 -28.25 -17.46
N ALA A 197 -29.75 -27.71 -18.64
CA ALA A 197 -28.83 -26.90 -19.44
C ALA A 197 -28.17 -25.80 -18.58
N ALA A 198 -26.83 -25.84 -18.48
CA ALA A 198 -26.07 -24.93 -17.63
C ALA A 198 -26.22 -23.46 -18.08
N SER A 199 -26.36 -22.54 -17.12
CA SER A 199 -26.47 -21.10 -17.42
C SER A 199 -25.19 -20.57 -18.09
N SER A 200 -25.32 -19.53 -18.93
CA SER A 200 -24.18 -18.94 -19.63
C SER A 200 -23.09 -18.36 -18.69
N SER A 201 -23.45 -18.00 -17.45
CA SER A 201 -22.50 -17.58 -16.42
C SER A 201 -21.77 -18.78 -15.80
N ALA A 202 -22.46 -19.89 -15.56
CA ALA A 202 -21.87 -21.13 -15.07
C ALA A 202 -20.91 -21.74 -16.11
N LEU A 203 -21.28 -21.75 -17.40
CA LEU A 203 -20.41 -22.21 -18.49
C LEU A 203 -19.15 -21.35 -18.62
N ARG A 204 -19.27 -20.02 -18.51
CA ARG A 204 -18.12 -19.10 -18.49
C ARG A 204 -17.19 -19.34 -17.30
N ALA A 205 -17.73 -19.56 -16.11
CA ALA A 205 -16.93 -19.89 -14.91
C ALA A 205 -16.21 -21.24 -15.06
N SER A 206 -16.90 -22.25 -15.59
CA SER A 206 -16.34 -23.58 -15.89
C SER A 206 -15.20 -23.48 -16.91
N ARG A 207 -15.36 -22.69 -17.99
CA ARG A 207 -14.31 -22.44 -18.98
C ARG A 207 -13.04 -21.86 -18.35
N ILE A 208 -13.19 -20.84 -17.49
CA ILE A 208 -12.06 -20.20 -16.79
C ILE A 208 -11.36 -21.20 -15.86
N SER A 209 -12.13 -22.00 -15.12
CA SER A 209 -11.58 -23.01 -14.20
C SER A 209 -10.82 -24.13 -14.92
N LEU A 210 -11.37 -24.63 -16.03
CA LEU A 210 -10.73 -25.65 -16.87
C LEU A 210 -9.44 -25.12 -17.52
N ALA A 211 -9.46 -23.91 -18.08
CA ALA A 211 -8.27 -23.26 -18.62
C ALA A 211 -7.17 -23.05 -17.57
N ALA A 212 -7.54 -22.65 -16.34
CA ALA A 212 -6.60 -22.52 -15.24
C ALA A 212 -6.03 -23.88 -14.78
N SER A 213 -6.83 -24.94 -14.84
CA SER A 213 -6.42 -26.30 -14.50
C SER A 213 -5.43 -26.87 -15.51
N LEU A 214 -5.68 -26.68 -16.82
CA LEU A 214 -4.73 -27.03 -17.88
C LEU A 214 -3.38 -26.32 -17.71
N LYS A 215 -3.39 -25.01 -17.38
CA LYS A 215 -2.14 -24.26 -17.14
C LYS A 215 -1.35 -24.76 -15.92
N ARG A 216 -2.04 -25.24 -14.87
CA ARG A 216 -1.38 -25.87 -13.72
C ARG A 216 -0.79 -27.23 -14.09
N LEU A 217 -1.52 -28.02 -14.88
CA LEU A 217 -1.10 -29.34 -15.32
C LEU A 217 0.10 -29.27 -16.28
N ASP A 218 0.14 -28.29 -17.17
CA ASP A 218 1.27 -28.03 -18.07
C ASP A 218 2.57 -27.75 -17.29
N ARG A 219 2.50 -26.95 -16.22
CA ARG A 219 3.63 -26.74 -15.31
C ARG A 219 4.07 -28.01 -14.60
N GLN A 220 3.14 -28.89 -14.24
CA GLN A 220 3.46 -30.18 -13.64
C GLN A 220 4.16 -31.10 -14.64
N ARG A 221 3.73 -31.12 -15.91
CA ARG A 221 4.36 -31.90 -16.99
C ARG A 221 5.77 -31.44 -17.33
N GLN A 222 6.07 -30.15 -17.13
CA GLN A 222 7.41 -29.58 -17.33
C GLN A 222 8.39 -29.89 -16.19
N ALA A 223 7.97 -30.59 -15.14
CA ALA A 223 8.85 -31.00 -14.05
C ALA A 223 9.82 -32.11 -14.48
N SER A 224 11.10 -31.95 -14.13
CA SER A 224 12.21 -32.83 -14.55
C SER A 224 12.16 -34.24 -13.96
N ASP A 225 11.56 -34.41 -12.77
CA ASP A 225 11.66 -35.63 -11.94
C ASP A 225 10.43 -36.56 -12.04
N LEU A 226 9.76 -36.61 -13.19
CA LEU A 226 8.57 -37.45 -13.39
C LEU A 226 8.91 -38.86 -13.88
N SER A 227 8.43 -39.88 -13.16
CA SER A 227 8.44 -41.28 -13.60
C SER A 227 7.56 -41.49 -14.85
N PRO A 228 7.81 -42.55 -15.65
CA PRO A 228 6.99 -42.85 -16.83
C PRO A 228 5.50 -42.97 -16.53
N ALA A 229 5.13 -43.62 -15.40
CA ALA A 229 3.74 -43.75 -14.98
C ALA A 229 3.08 -42.38 -14.65
N GLN A 230 3.82 -41.48 -14.00
CA GLN A 230 3.34 -40.12 -13.71
C GLN A 230 3.15 -39.30 -15.00
N ARG A 231 4.02 -39.46 -16.00
CA ARG A 231 3.88 -38.78 -17.30
C ARG A 231 2.62 -39.22 -18.03
N THR A 232 2.38 -40.53 -18.12
CA THR A 232 1.18 -41.10 -18.74
C THR A 232 -0.09 -40.64 -18.05
N GLU A 233 -0.10 -40.58 -16.71
CA GLU A 233 -1.26 -40.10 -15.95
C GLU A 233 -1.51 -38.59 -16.17
N LEU A 234 -0.46 -37.77 -16.22
CA LEU A 234 -0.60 -36.35 -16.53
C LEU A 234 -1.09 -36.11 -17.97
N GLU A 235 -0.67 -36.93 -18.93
CA GLU A 235 -1.15 -36.88 -20.32
C GLU A 235 -2.62 -37.26 -20.43
N ARG A 236 -3.04 -38.33 -19.75
CA ARG A 236 -4.45 -38.74 -19.67
C ARG A 236 -5.32 -37.62 -19.10
N ARG A 237 -4.89 -36.98 -18.02
CA ARG A 237 -5.61 -35.86 -17.37
C ARG A 237 -5.65 -34.60 -18.25
N ASP A 238 -4.60 -34.35 -19.02
CA ASP A 238 -4.54 -33.22 -19.96
C ASP A 238 -5.54 -33.41 -21.10
N ALA A 239 -5.59 -34.61 -21.67
CA ALA A 239 -6.58 -34.97 -22.70
C ALA A 239 -8.03 -34.81 -22.17
N GLU A 240 -8.31 -35.35 -20.97
CA GLU A 240 -9.62 -35.26 -20.32
C GLU A 240 -10.05 -33.80 -20.08
N LEU A 241 -9.16 -32.96 -19.58
CA LEU A 241 -9.46 -31.54 -19.34
C LEU A 241 -9.66 -30.75 -20.63
N ARG A 242 -8.93 -31.07 -21.71
CA ARG A 242 -9.11 -30.44 -23.02
C ARG A 242 -10.44 -30.80 -23.66
N GLU A 243 -10.83 -32.06 -23.57
CA GLU A 243 -12.13 -32.52 -24.08
C GLU A 243 -13.29 -31.81 -23.35
N ARG A 244 -13.22 -31.73 -22.02
CA ARG A 244 -14.20 -31.01 -21.20
C ARG A 244 -14.27 -29.52 -21.52
N LEU A 245 -13.13 -28.89 -21.82
CA LEU A 245 -13.08 -27.49 -22.21
C LEU A 245 -13.74 -27.28 -23.59
N ALA A 246 -13.46 -28.16 -24.55
CA ALA A 246 -14.08 -28.13 -25.87
C ALA A 246 -15.60 -28.31 -25.80
N GLU A 247 -16.09 -29.16 -24.90
CA GLU A 247 -17.53 -29.33 -24.65
C GLU A 247 -18.17 -28.03 -24.13
N VAL A 248 -17.57 -27.40 -23.12
CA VAL A 248 -18.05 -26.12 -22.57
C VAL A 248 -18.03 -25.02 -23.64
N ASP A 249 -17.01 -25.01 -24.50
CA ASP A 249 -16.90 -24.06 -25.60
C ASP A 249 -17.97 -24.28 -26.69
N ARG A 250 -18.36 -25.53 -26.97
CA ARG A 250 -19.50 -25.84 -27.86
C ARG A 250 -20.84 -25.37 -27.29
N GLN A 251 -20.99 -25.41 -25.97
CA GLN A 251 -22.23 -25.02 -25.28
C GLN A 251 -22.38 -23.51 -25.05
N LEU A 252 -21.32 -22.73 -25.22
CA LEU A 252 -21.40 -21.26 -25.16
C LEU A 252 -21.86 -20.72 -26.52
N PRO A 253 -23.11 -20.22 -26.66
CA PRO A 253 -23.55 -19.64 -27.92
C PRO A 253 -22.64 -18.47 -28.30
N GLY A 254 -22.27 -18.40 -29.58
CA GLY A 254 -21.44 -17.34 -30.14
C GLY A 254 -22.00 -15.97 -29.79
N ALA A 255 -21.39 -15.31 -28.81
CA ALA A 255 -21.68 -13.94 -28.49
C ALA A 255 -21.39 -13.10 -29.74
N GLY A 256 -22.44 -12.56 -30.36
CA GLY A 256 -22.31 -11.58 -31.43
C GLY A 256 -21.40 -10.44 -30.99
N GLY A 257 -20.20 -10.41 -31.56
CA GLY A 257 -19.69 -9.23 -32.24
C GLY A 257 -19.40 -7.97 -31.44
N ALA A 258 -19.02 -8.02 -30.16
CA ALA A 258 -17.86 -7.21 -29.77
C ALA A 258 -16.64 -8.05 -30.12
N GLN A 259 -16.14 -7.94 -31.35
CA GLN A 259 -14.93 -8.64 -31.77
C GLN A 259 -13.87 -8.37 -30.71
N ALA A 260 -13.33 -9.44 -30.11
CA ALA A 260 -12.22 -9.30 -29.19
C ALA A 260 -11.14 -8.51 -29.94
N PRO A 261 -10.62 -7.40 -29.38
CA PRO A 261 -9.74 -6.49 -30.10
C PRO A 261 -8.62 -7.30 -30.75
N SER A 262 -8.32 -7.03 -32.01
CA SER A 262 -7.33 -7.81 -32.76
C SER A 262 -6.00 -7.83 -31.99
N ARG A 263 -5.13 -8.81 -32.26
CA ARG A 263 -3.79 -8.86 -31.63
C ARG A 263 -3.07 -7.51 -31.79
N ASN A 264 -3.21 -6.87 -32.94
CA ASN A 264 -2.64 -5.56 -33.25
C ASN A 264 -3.30 -4.44 -32.43
N GLU A 265 -4.62 -4.48 -32.23
CA GLU A 265 -5.35 -3.50 -31.43
C GLU A 265 -5.01 -3.60 -29.92
N ARG A 266 -4.85 -4.82 -29.41
CA ARG A 266 -4.34 -5.04 -28.03
C ARG A 266 -2.91 -4.56 -27.87
N GLN A 267 -2.04 -4.86 -28.84
CA GLN A 267 -0.65 -4.38 -28.83
C GLN A 267 -0.58 -2.86 -28.91
N ARG A 268 -1.40 -2.22 -29.76
CA ARG A 268 -1.50 -0.76 -29.86
C ARG A 268 -1.96 -0.14 -28.54
N ARG A 269 -3.05 -0.65 -27.97
CA ARG A 269 -3.58 -0.16 -26.69
C ARG A 269 -2.56 -0.33 -25.57
N PHE A 270 -1.81 -1.43 -25.57
CA PHE A 270 -0.71 -1.64 -24.63
C PHE A 270 0.43 -0.62 -24.85
N ALA A 271 0.84 -0.38 -26.10
CA ALA A 271 1.88 0.59 -26.45
C ALA A 271 1.49 2.03 -26.06
N ILE A 272 0.24 2.43 -26.33
CA ILE A 272 -0.29 3.73 -25.92
C ILE A 272 -0.27 3.87 -24.40
N ASN A 273 -0.80 2.88 -23.66
CA ASN A 273 -0.81 2.92 -22.20
C ASN A 273 0.61 2.96 -21.61
N ALA A 274 1.54 2.20 -22.19
CA ALA A 274 2.95 2.19 -21.78
C ALA A 274 3.61 3.56 -22.02
N ALA A 275 3.38 4.17 -23.19
CA ALA A 275 3.91 5.50 -23.52
C ALA A 275 3.29 6.61 -22.65
N GLU A 276 1.99 6.56 -22.36
CA GLU A 276 1.33 7.49 -21.43
C GLU A 276 1.86 7.36 -20.00
N GLN A 277 2.12 6.12 -19.56
CA GLN A 277 2.75 5.86 -18.27
C GLN A 277 4.19 6.38 -18.23
N ALA A 278 4.98 6.15 -19.28
CA ALA A 278 6.35 6.66 -19.39
C ALA A 278 6.39 8.19 -19.37
N ARG A 279 5.49 8.86 -20.11
CA ARG A 279 5.38 10.31 -20.14
C ARG A 279 5.07 10.87 -18.76
N ARG A 280 4.14 10.24 -18.03
CA ARG A 280 3.80 10.66 -16.67
C ARG A 280 4.98 10.54 -15.71
N ARG A 281 5.76 9.45 -15.81
CA ARG A 281 6.96 9.25 -14.98
C ARG A 281 8.05 10.27 -15.28
N ALA A 282 8.32 10.52 -16.57
CA ALA A 282 9.33 11.50 -16.97
C ALA A 282 8.98 12.92 -16.50
N ARG A 283 7.69 13.31 -16.57
CA ARG A 283 7.23 14.59 -15.99
C ARG A 283 7.45 14.67 -14.48
N GLN A 284 7.23 13.57 -13.76
CA GLN A 284 7.46 13.50 -12.31
C GLN A 284 8.95 13.60 -11.97
N GLN A 285 9.80 12.91 -12.74
CA GLN A 285 11.26 12.98 -12.56
C GLN A 285 11.79 14.38 -12.84
N LEU A 286 11.25 15.06 -13.86
CA LEU A 286 11.63 16.43 -14.18
C LEU A 286 11.27 17.39 -13.03
N ALA A 287 10.02 17.33 -12.55
CA ALA A 287 9.58 18.14 -11.43
C ALA A 287 10.40 17.89 -10.15
N HIS A 288 10.76 16.62 -9.88
CA HIS A 288 11.61 16.27 -8.74
C HIS A 288 13.04 16.80 -8.88
N ALA A 289 13.66 16.65 -10.06
CA ALA A 289 15.00 17.12 -10.34
C ALA A 289 15.09 18.66 -10.30
N GLU A 290 14.07 19.36 -10.80
CA GLU A 290 13.96 20.82 -10.72
C GLU A 290 13.92 21.32 -9.28
N ARG A 291 13.24 20.60 -8.37
CA ARG A 291 13.22 20.94 -6.93
C ARG A 291 14.56 20.74 -6.24
N GLN A 292 15.30 19.70 -6.62
CA GLN A 292 16.61 19.42 -6.05
C GLN A 292 17.71 20.34 -6.62
N GLY A 293 17.43 21.07 -7.69
CA GLY A 293 18.43 21.86 -8.40
C GLY A 293 19.48 20.98 -9.10
N ASP A 294 19.16 19.72 -9.36
CA ASP A 294 20.09 18.77 -9.99
C ASP A 294 20.01 18.92 -11.52
N ALA A 295 20.92 19.72 -12.07
CA ALA A 295 20.98 20.02 -13.50
C ALA A 295 21.08 18.76 -14.38
N ALA A 296 21.81 17.73 -13.94
CA ALA A 296 21.98 16.49 -14.69
C ALA A 296 20.69 15.66 -14.68
N ALA A 297 20.03 15.56 -13.53
CA ALA A 297 18.74 14.88 -13.44
C ALA A 297 17.63 15.60 -14.22
N ILE A 298 17.67 16.95 -14.27
CA ILE A 298 16.75 17.77 -15.07
C ILE A 298 16.91 17.44 -16.56
N GLU A 299 18.14 17.43 -17.07
CA GLU A 299 18.43 17.12 -18.47
C GLU A 299 17.98 15.70 -18.82
N ALA A 300 18.36 14.71 -18.00
CA ALA A 300 17.95 13.32 -18.19
C ALA A 300 16.43 13.13 -18.20
N ALA A 301 15.71 13.84 -17.31
CA ALA A 301 14.25 13.77 -17.26
C ALA A 301 13.58 14.45 -18.47
N ARG A 302 14.15 15.54 -19.01
CA ARG A 302 13.69 16.18 -20.25
C ARG A 302 13.85 15.25 -21.45
N ASP A 303 14.97 14.55 -21.54
CA ASP A 303 15.20 13.57 -22.61
C ASP A 303 14.22 12.40 -22.53
N GLN A 304 13.97 11.89 -21.32
CA GLN A 304 12.97 10.86 -21.09
C GLN A 304 11.56 11.33 -21.45
N LEU A 305 11.22 12.58 -21.17
CA LEU A 305 9.93 13.16 -21.51
C LEU A 305 9.77 13.26 -23.03
N ALA A 306 10.77 13.81 -23.72
CA ALA A 306 10.79 13.88 -25.18
C ALA A 306 10.70 12.49 -25.81
N GLY A 307 11.42 11.50 -25.26
CA GLY A 307 11.34 10.09 -25.69
C GLY A 307 9.95 9.50 -25.53
N ALA A 308 9.31 9.69 -24.38
CA ALA A 308 7.95 9.19 -24.13
C ALA A 308 6.89 9.87 -25.01
N GLU A 309 7.06 11.15 -25.33
CA GLU A 309 6.19 11.88 -26.26
C GLU A 309 6.33 11.39 -27.70
N ARG A 310 7.56 11.06 -28.16
CA ARG A 310 7.79 10.38 -29.44
C ARG A 310 7.10 9.02 -29.50
N MET A 311 7.32 8.16 -28.49
CA MET A 311 6.67 6.84 -28.41
C MET A 311 5.14 6.94 -28.43
N LEU A 312 4.58 7.95 -27.75
CA LEU A 312 3.14 8.16 -27.72
C LEU A 312 2.61 8.61 -29.09
N SER A 313 3.36 9.47 -29.78
CA SER A 313 3.04 9.89 -31.15
C SER A 313 3.06 8.69 -32.11
N GLU A 314 4.13 7.88 -32.09
CA GLU A 314 4.28 6.67 -32.91
C GLU A 314 3.17 5.63 -32.63
N ALA A 315 2.88 5.37 -31.35
CA ALA A 315 1.83 4.44 -30.94
C ALA A 315 0.43 4.90 -31.37
N ARG A 316 0.21 6.22 -31.49
CA ARG A 316 -1.05 6.80 -32.00
C ARG A 316 -1.09 6.79 -33.54
N ALA A 317 0.04 7.06 -34.19
CA ALA A 317 0.21 7.18 -35.64
C ALA A 317 0.27 5.84 -36.41
N SER A 318 0.39 4.70 -35.72
CA SER A 318 0.38 3.35 -36.31
C SER A 318 -0.95 2.91 -36.98
N ASN A 319 -1.68 3.85 -37.60
CA ASN A 319 -2.83 3.63 -38.48
C ASN A 319 -2.46 4.00 -39.93
N GLY A 320 -2.21 2.98 -40.75
CA GLY A 320 -2.31 3.08 -42.20
C GLY A 320 -2.61 1.70 -42.78
N PRO A 321 -3.68 1.50 -43.57
CA PRO A 321 -3.82 0.27 -44.35
C PRO A 321 -2.62 0.19 -45.30
N ALA A 322 -2.04 -1.00 -45.45
CA ALA A 322 -1.05 -1.23 -46.50
C ALA A 322 -1.72 -0.93 -47.85
N ALA A 323 -1.28 0.15 -48.50
CA ALA A 323 -1.61 0.43 -49.88
C ALA A 323 -0.68 -0.42 -50.76
N HIS A 324 -1.32 -1.14 -51.69
CA HIS A 324 -0.78 -1.97 -52.78
C HIS A 324 -0.32 -3.39 -52.41
#